data_AF-U9U4Z0-F1
#
_entry.id   AF-U9U4Z0-F1
#
_cell.length_a   1.000
_cell.length_b   1.000
_cell.length_c   1.000
_cell.angle_alpha   90.00
_cell.angle_beta   90.00
_cell.angle_gamma   90.00
#
_symmetry.space_group_name_H-M   'P 1'
#
loop_
_entity.id
_entity.type
_entity.pdbx_description
1 polymer ?
#
loop_
_entity_poly.entity_id
_entity_poly.type
_entity_poly.pdbx_seq_one_letter_code
_entity_poly.pdbx_strand_id
1 'polypeptide(L)'
;MSTIRRELVYQAAQNANALVDYNIHKDFHDQIEFMIQTILADSSLTEDEKTAAIRLINKEYDRDKIIHNSGTKKICENCNKECLATLYCEYC
;
A
#
# COMPACT_ATOMS: atom_id res chain seq x y z
N MET A 1 -15.84 -16.70 -6.55
CA MET A 1 -15.60 -15.54 -5.67
C MET A 1 -15.51 -16.06 -4.26
N SER A 2 -14.32 -15.99 -3.65
CA SER A 2 -14.19 -16.28 -2.22
C SER A 2 -14.81 -15.13 -1.42
N THR A 3 -15.41 -15.42 -0.28
CA THR A 3 -15.93 -14.37 0.61
C THR A 3 -14.73 -13.73 1.33
N ILE A 4 -14.36 -12.52 0.93
CA ILE A 4 -13.27 -11.75 1.55
C ILE A 4 -13.61 -11.45 3.02
N ARG A 5 -12.78 -11.93 3.94
CA ARG A 5 -12.90 -11.65 5.39
C ARG A 5 -12.30 -10.29 5.70
N ARG A 6 -13.13 -9.24 5.65
CA ARG A 6 -12.69 -7.83 5.80
C ARG A 6 -11.92 -7.55 7.09
N GLU A 7 -12.38 -8.11 8.21
CA GLU A 7 -11.70 -7.95 9.51
C GLU A 7 -10.29 -8.54 9.48
N LEU A 8 -10.12 -9.71 8.87
CA LEU A 8 -8.82 -10.36 8.74
C LEU A 8 -7.89 -9.56 7.81
N VAL A 9 -8.41 -9.05 6.69
CA VAL A 9 -7.67 -8.16 5.78
C VAL A 9 -7.16 -6.92 6.51
N TYR A 10 -8.02 -6.28 7.30
CA TYR A 10 -7.63 -5.10 8.08
C TYR A 10 -6.60 -5.45 9.15
N GLN A 11 -6.81 -6.55 9.87
CA GLN A 11 -5.88 -7.02 10.90
C GLN A 11 -4.50 -7.35 10.30
N ALA A 12 -4.44 -7.99 9.14
CA ALA A 12 -3.18 -8.31 8.47
C ALA A 12 -2.41 -7.03 8.11
N ALA A 13 -3.09 -6.01 7.58
CA ALA A 13 -2.46 -4.71 7.28
C ALA A 13 -1.93 -4.02 8.56
N GLN A 14 -2.72 -4.02 9.65
CA GLN A 14 -2.28 -3.47 10.93
C GLN A 14 -1.09 -4.22 11.52
N ASN A 15 -1.10 -5.55 11.43
CA ASN A 15 0.01 -6.39 11.89
C ASN A 15 1.28 -6.14 11.07
N ALA A 16 1.16 -6.04 9.74
CA ALA A 16 2.28 -5.74 8.86
C ALA A 16 2.93 -4.39 9.24
N ASN A 17 2.12 -3.37 9.51
CA ASN A 17 2.58 -2.07 9.98
C ASN A 17 3.27 -2.15 11.35
N ALA A 18 2.70 -2.91 12.29
CA ALA A 18 3.29 -3.09 13.62
C ALA A 18 4.64 -3.85 13.60
N LEU A 19 4.91 -4.62 12.55
CA LEU A 19 6.17 -5.36 12.37
C LEU A 19 7.29 -4.52 11.76
N VAL A 20 7.02 -3.30 11.32
CA VAL A 20 8.03 -2.41 10.73
C VAL A 20 9.09 -2.04 11.78
N ASP A 21 10.32 -2.48 11.57
CA ASP A 21 11.47 -2.01 12.34
C ASP A 21 12.05 -0.74 11.70
N TYR A 22 11.80 0.41 12.35
CA TYR A 22 12.27 1.72 11.90
C TYR A 22 13.80 1.89 11.93
N ASN A 23 14.55 1.00 12.60
CA ASN A 23 16.02 1.02 12.54
C ASN A 23 16.55 0.41 11.24
N ILE A 24 15.80 -0.51 10.64
CA ILE A 24 16.12 -1.21 9.40
C ILE A 24 15.51 -0.48 8.21
N HIS A 25 14.21 -0.20 8.26
CA HIS A 25 13.44 0.43 7.19
C HIS A 25 13.28 1.93 7.47
N LYS A 26 14.31 2.70 7.09
CA LYS A 26 14.42 4.12 7.48
C LYS A 26 13.52 5.05 6.69
N ASP A 27 13.29 4.73 5.42
CA ASP A 27 12.41 5.49 4.54
C ASP A 27 11.03 4.83 4.43
N PHE A 28 9.98 5.63 4.26
CA PHE A 28 8.61 5.12 4.19
C PHE A 28 8.37 4.25 2.95
N HIS A 29 9.11 4.44 1.86
CA HIS A 29 9.12 3.55 0.70
C HIS A 29 9.56 2.13 1.12
N ASP A 30 10.65 2.01 1.89
CA ASP A 30 11.16 0.73 2.38
C ASP A 30 10.16 0.06 3.34
N GLN A 31 9.50 0.85 4.19
CA GLN A 31 8.49 0.37 5.15
C GLN A 31 7.27 -0.20 4.41
N ILE A 32 6.80 0.49 3.38
CA ILE A 32 5.67 0.04 2.56
C ILE A 32 6.02 -1.24 1.80
N GLU A 33 7.22 -1.34 1.23
CA GLU A 33 7.68 -2.56 0.57
C GLU A 33 7.72 -3.74 1.54
N PHE A 34 8.27 -3.55 2.74
CA PHE A 34 8.29 -4.56 3.79
C PHE A 34 6.87 -5.02 4.18
N MET A 35 5.93 -4.09 4.35
CA MET A 35 4.54 -4.43 4.67
C MET A 35 3.90 -5.26 3.56
N ILE A 36 4.12 -4.91 2.28
CA ILE A 36 3.61 -5.67 1.14
C ILE A 36 4.19 -7.10 1.15
N GLN A 37 5.50 -7.27 1.36
CA GLN A 37 6.11 -8.60 1.44
C GLN A 37 5.56 -9.43 2.61
N THR A 38 5.32 -8.78 3.75
CA THR A 38 4.71 -9.42 4.92
C THR A 38 3.31 -9.95 4.60
N ILE A 39 2.48 -9.17 3.90
CA ILE A 39 1.15 -9.62 3.44
C ILE A 39 1.23 -10.75 2.42
N LEU A 40 2.16 -10.68 1.47
CA LEU A 40 2.33 -11.72 0.45
C LEU A 40 2.74 -13.06 1.05
N ALA A 41 3.56 -13.02 2.11
CA ALA A 41 4.03 -14.18 2.85
C ALA A 41 3.00 -14.76 3.84
N ASP A 42 1.93 -14.02 4.17
CA ASP A 42 0.90 -14.46 5.10
C ASP A 42 0.05 -15.59 4.49
N SER A 43 0.29 -16.82 4.96
CA SER A 43 -0.42 -18.02 4.52
C SER A 43 -1.84 -18.15 5.07
N SER A 44 -2.25 -17.28 6.01
CA SER A 44 -3.62 -17.25 6.55
C SER A 44 -4.62 -16.53 5.63
N LEU A 45 -4.12 -15.75 4.67
CA LEU A 45 -4.89 -14.99 3.69
C LEU A 45 -5.03 -15.75 2.37
N THR A 46 -6.20 -15.62 1.75
CA THR A 46 -6.36 -15.99 0.34
C THR A 46 -5.72 -14.96 -0.59
N GLU A 47 -5.48 -15.29 -1.85
CA GLU A 47 -4.93 -14.33 -2.83
C GLU A 47 -5.85 -13.10 -3.05
N ASP A 48 -7.17 -13.28 -2.99
CA ASP A 48 -8.14 -12.18 -3.02
C ASP A 48 -7.97 -11.25 -1.79
N GLU A 49 -7.73 -11.83 -0.62
CA GLU A 49 -7.54 -11.11 0.65
C GLU A 49 -6.19 -10.38 0.69
N LYS A 50 -5.11 -11.02 0.21
CA LYS A 50 -3.79 -10.37 0.04
C LYS A 50 -3.90 -9.17 -0.87
N THR A 51 -4.58 -9.33 -2.01
CA THR A 51 -4.83 -8.24 -2.96
C THR A 51 -5.61 -7.09 -2.29
N ALA A 52 -6.62 -7.42 -1.48
CA ALA A 52 -7.38 -6.41 -0.74
C ALA A 52 -6.54 -5.68 0.32
N ALA A 53 -5.69 -6.40 1.07
CA ALA A 53 -4.80 -5.81 2.07
C ALA A 53 -3.73 -4.92 1.43
N ILE A 54 -3.08 -5.37 0.36
CA ILE A 54 -2.11 -4.58 -0.42
C ILE A 54 -2.76 -3.31 -0.98
N ARG A 55 -4.02 -3.39 -1.43
CA ARG A 55 -4.76 -2.21 -1.88
C ARG A 55 -5.03 -1.21 -0.74
N LEU A 56 -5.22 -1.65 0.50
CA LEU A 56 -5.33 -0.76 1.65
C LEU A 56 -4.00 -0.04 1.91
N ILE A 57 -2.91 -0.81 1.98
CA ILE A 57 -1.55 -0.27 2.17
C ILE A 57 -1.18 0.74 1.06
N ASN A 58 -1.46 0.41 -0.20
CA ASN A 58 -1.18 1.31 -1.32
C ASN A 58 -1.98 2.62 -1.29
N LYS A 59 -3.18 2.64 -0.69
CA LYS A 59 -3.92 3.89 -0.50
C LYS A 59 -3.22 4.81 0.49
N GLU A 60 -2.70 4.26 1.58
CA GLU A 60 -1.92 5.01 2.57
C GLU A 60 -0.61 5.48 1.95
N TYR A 61 0.07 4.59 1.23
CA TYR A 61 1.29 4.94 0.51
C TYR A 61 1.09 6.08 -0.49
N ASP A 62 0.01 6.06 -1.27
CA ASP A 62 -0.32 7.14 -2.20
C ASP A 62 -0.54 8.47 -1.49
N ARG A 63 -1.26 8.45 -0.38
CA ARG A 63 -1.45 9.65 0.46
C ARG A 63 -0.11 10.17 0.96
N ASP A 64 0.76 9.29 1.46
CA ASP A 64 2.03 9.68 2.08
C ASP A 64 3.02 10.20 1.03
N LYS A 65 3.06 9.60 -0.17
CA LYS A 65 3.81 10.13 -1.33
C LYS A 65 3.41 11.56 -1.66
N ILE A 66 2.11 11.87 -1.67
CA ILE A 66 1.60 13.22 -1.95
C ILE A 66 2.02 14.19 -0.84
N ILE A 67 1.83 13.81 0.44
CA ILE A 67 2.18 14.66 1.59
C ILE A 67 3.66 15.00 1.60
N HIS A 68 4.52 14.01 1.35
CA HIS A 68 5.97 14.18 1.38
C HIS A 68 6.56 14.59 0.02
N ASN A 69 5.74 14.69 -1.03
CA ASN A 69 6.17 14.94 -2.41
C ASN A 69 7.35 14.03 -2.82
N SER A 70 7.23 12.74 -2.51
CA SER A 70 8.30 11.74 -2.68
C SER A 70 7.83 10.55 -3.51
N GLY A 71 8.77 9.95 -4.25
CA GLY A 71 8.53 8.83 -5.16
C GLY A 71 8.44 9.23 -6.63
N THR A 72 8.19 8.23 -7.46
CA THR A 72 8.15 8.38 -8.92
C THR A 72 6.82 8.97 -9.36
N LYS A 73 6.88 10.09 -10.09
CA LYS A 73 5.71 10.67 -10.76
C LYS A 73 5.37 9.90 -12.03
N LYS A 74 4.09 9.83 -12.36
CA LYS A 74 3.57 9.33 -13.64
C LYS A 74 2.68 10.38 -14.30
N ILE A 75 2.53 10.33 -15.61
CA ILE A 75 1.58 11.20 -16.31
C ILE A 75 0.18 10.57 -16.22
N CYS A 76 -0.79 11.31 -15.71
CA CYS A 76 -2.19 10.87 -15.69
C CYS A 76 -2.80 10.94 -17.09
N GLU A 77 -3.33 9.82 -17.58
CA GLU A 77 -3.94 9.75 -18.92
C GLU A 77 -5.18 10.63 -19.10
N ASN A 78 -5.90 10.94 -18.01
CA ASN A 78 -7.12 11.73 -18.08
C ASN A 78 -6.85 13.25 -18.12
N CYS A 79 -5.88 13.74 -17.34
CA CYS A 79 -5.62 15.19 -17.21
C CYS A 79 -4.24 15.64 -17.69
N ASN A 80 -3.39 14.71 -18.15
CA ASN A 80 -2.02 14.93 -18.65
C ASN A 80 -1.07 15.62 -17.65
N LYS A 81 -1.39 15.61 -16.36
CA LYS A 81 -0.51 16.13 -15.30
C LYS A 81 0.38 15.03 -14.74
N GLU A 82 1.58 15.41 -14.29
CA GLU A 82 2.41 14.53 -13.46
C GLU A 82 1.77 14.36 -12.08
N CYS A 83 1.48 13.12 -11.70
CA CYS A 83 0.87 12.76 -10.43
C CYS A 83 1.69 11.70 -9.69
N LEU A 84 1.64 11.71 -8.36
CA LEU A 84 2.41 10.83 -7.48
C LEU A 84 1.65 9.57 -7.08
N ALA A 85 0.33 9.65 -6.93
CA ALA A 85 -0.47 8.50 -6.54
C ALA A 85 -0.49 7.42 -7.64
N THR A 86 -0.50 6.16 -7.22
CA THR A 86 -0.54 4.98 -8.09
C THR A 86 -1.99 4.59 -8.39
N LEU A 87 -2.85 4.57 -7.37
CA LEU A 87 -4.24 4.10 -7.45
C LEU A 87 -5.22 5.14 -7.98
N TYR A 88 -4.86 6.42 -7.91
CA TYR A 88 -5.67 7.55 -8.38
C TYR A 88 -4.76 8.67 -8.87
N CYS A 89 -5.35 9.76 -9.37
CA CYS A 89 -4.63 10.99 -9.66
C CYS A 89 -5.09 12.04 -8.65
N GLU A 90 -4.16 12.67 -7.92
CA GLU A 90 -4.49 13.69 -6.91
C GLU A 90 -5.06 14.99 -7.49
N TYR A 91 -5.19 15.11 -8.81
CA TYR A 91 -5.77 16.25 -9.51
C TYR A 91 -7.11 15.95 -10.20
N CYS A 92 -7.62 14.72 -10.12
CA CYS A 92 -8.84 14.26 -10.82
C CYS A 92 -9.94 13.83 -9.85
#